data_AF-A0A9D4B6B9-F1
#
_entry.id   AF-A0A9D4B6B9-F1
#
_cell.length_a   1.000
_cell.length_b   1.000
_cell.length_c   1.000
_cell.angle_alpha   90.00
_cell.angle_beta   90.00
_cell.angle_gamma   90.00
#
_symmetry.space_group_name_H-M   'P 1'
#
loop_
_entity.id
_entity.type
_entity.pdbx_description
1 polymer ?
#
loop_
_entity_poly.entity_id
_entity_poly.type
_entity_poly.pdbx_seq_one_letter_code
_entity_poly.pdbx_strand_id
1 'polypeptide(L)'
;NYNNFIFGSGTQLKVVPNLPDSEPSIYQLKSKDGNFSACLITDFAPDGISVGKSYDDTTERNGSIVQVKNPYNEKTEASYGTVLWEEHENFDCFATHGNRDFKMSDSDEEGDTCRITELDDNFETDEKLNLLSFTLLGLRIVFVKGVAVNLLLSIWLWKS
;
A
#
# COMPACT_ATOMS: atom_id res chain seq x y z
N ASN A 1 52.48 14.45 2.91
CA ASN A 1 52.15 13.07 3.33
C ASN A 1 50.72 12.76 2.98
N TYR A 2 50.47 12.19 1.81
CA TYR A 2 49.16 11.70 1.43
C TYR A 2 49.09 10.23 1.85
N ASN A 3 48.29 9.93 2.87
CA ASN A 3 47.95 8.55 3.22
C ASN A 3 47.05 8.00 2.11
N ASN A 4 47.62 7.19 1.22
CA ASN A 4 46.87 6.49 0.18
C ASN A 4 46.15 5.30 0.82
N PHE A 5 44.82 5.33 0.81
CA PHE A 5 44.00 4.19 1.19
C PHE A 5 43.85 3.26 -0.01
N ILE A 6 44.23 1.98 0.15
CA ILE A 6 44.01 0.93 -0.86
C ILE A 6 42.82 0.09 -0.40
N PHE A 7 41.73 0.14 -1.15
CA PHE A 7 40.55 -0.68 -0.89
C PHE A 7 40.65 -2.03 -1.61
N GLY A 8 40.18 -3.10 -0.96
CA GLY A 8 40.02 -4.41 -1.58
C GLY A 8 38.73 -4.52 -2.38
N SER A 9 38.42 -5.73 -2.87
CA SER A 9 37.23 -6.00 -3.69
C SER A 9 35.89 -5.82 -2.97
N GLY A 10 35.89 -5.71 -1.64
CA GLY A 10 34.69 -5.63 -0.83
C GLY A 10 33.99 -6.98 -0.62
N THR A 11 32.96 -6.99 0.21
CA THR A 11 32.13 -8.17 0.50
C THR A 11 30.67 -7.78 0.37
N GLN A 12 29.93 -8.52 -0.46
CA GLN A 12 28.48 -8.35 -0.58
C GLN A 12 27.79 -9.24 0.46
N LEU A 13 27.03 -8.63 1.36
CA LEU A 13 26.18 -9.32 2.33
C LEU A 13 24.72 -9.16 1.88
N LYS A 14 24.04 -10.27 1.57
CA LYS A 14 22.58 -10.29 1.30
C LYS A 14 21.86 -10.81 2.55
N VAL A 15 21.08 -9.96 3.20
CA VAL A 15 20.21 -10.34 4.32
C VAL A 15 18.80 -10.52 3.76
N VAL A 16 18.18 -11.67 4.05
CA VAL A 16 16.84 -12.02 3.55
C VAL A 16 15.88 -12.27 4.72
N PRO A 17 14.59 -11.89 4.58
CA PRO A 17 13.58 -12.19 5.59
C PRO A 17 13.26 -13.69 5.60
N ASN A 18 12.81 -14.19 6.75
CA ASN A 18 12.27 -15.53 6.86
C ASN A 18 10.76 -15.49 6.57
N LEU A 19 10.39 -15.81 5.33
CA LEU A 19 9.00 -15.83 4.87
C LEU A 19 8.49 -17.28 4.78
N PRO A 20 7.23 -17.56 5.14
CA PRO A 20 6.63 -18.86 4.88
C PRO A 20 6.44 -19.07 3.37
N ASP A 21 6.40 -20.31 2.92
CA ASP A 21 6.13 -20.64 1.53
C ASP A 21 4.78 -20.07 1.08
N SER A 22 4.76 -19.40 -0.06
CA SER A 22 3.58 -18.71 -0.57
C SER A 22 3.59 -18.60 -2.10
N GLU A 23 2.40 -18.54 -2.67
CA GLU A 23 2.16 -18.48 -4.11
C GLU A 23 2.18 -17.04 -4.63
N PRO A 24 2.68 -16.80 -5.85
CA PRO A 24 2.71 -15.46 -6.42
C PRO A 24 1.30 -14.91 -6.73
N SER A 25 1.10 -13.64 -6.38
CA SER A 25 0.02 -12.80 -6.87
C SER A 25 0.50 -11.98 -8.07
N ILE A 26 -0.29 -11.93 -9.14
CA ILE A 26 0.05 -11.22 -10.39
C ILE A 26 -0.96 -10.09 -10.63
N TYR A 27 -0.46 -8.87 -10.78
CA TYR A 27 -1.28 -7.68 -11.04
C TYR A 27 -0.80 -6.94 -12.29
N GLN A 28 -1.72 -6.58 -13.19
CA GLN A 28 -1.44 -5.64 -14.27
C GLN A 28 -1.63 -4.21 -13.79
N LEU A 29 -0.65 -3.38 -14.09
CA LEU A 29 -0.68 -1.95 -13.88
C LEU A 29 -0.59 -1.28 -15.25
N LYS A 30 -1.49 -0.34 -15.52
CA LYS A 30 -1.48 0.46 -16.76
C LYS A 30 -1.13 1.90 -16.42
N SER A 31 -0.27 2.50 -17.23
CA SER A 31 -0.01 3.94 -17.15
C SER A 31 -1.28 4.70 -17.51
N LYS A 32 -1.46 5.87 -16.90
CA LYS A 32 -2.61 6.76 -17.16
C LYS A 32 -2.74 7.12 -18.64
N ASP A 33 -1.62 7.26 -19.33
CA ASP A 33 -1.58 7.65 -20.74
C ASP A 33 -1.67 6.44 -21.70
N GLY A 34 -1.83 5.21 -21.19
CA GLY A 34 -1.91 3.97 -21.98
C GLY A 34 -0.59 3.50 -22.59
N ASN A 35 0.45 4.33 -22.61
CA ASN A 35 1.71 4.03 -23.32
C ASN A 35 2.55 2.90 -22.71
N PHE A 36 2.33 2.56 -21.44
CA PHE A 36 3.09 1.53 -20.74
C PHE A 36 2.17 0.65 -19.92
N SER A 37 2.46 -0.64 -19.93
CA SER A 37 1.90 -1.58 -18.98
C SER A 37 3.02 -2.27 -18.20
N ALA A 38 2.73 -2.63 -16.96
CA ALA A 38 3.64 -3.33 -16.08
C ALA A 38 2.89 -4.46 -15.38
N CYS A 39 3.61 -5.53 -15.07
CA CYS A 39 3.14 -6.63 -14.25
C CYS A 39 3.93 -6.68 -12.97
N LEU A 40 3.21 -6.54 -11.87
CA LEU A 40 3.73 -6.75 -10.53
C LEU A 40 3.45 -8.20 -10.15
N ILE A 41 4.52 -8.97 -9.94
CA ILE A 41 4.46 -10.32 -9.38
C ILE A 41 4.98 -10.23 -7.96
N THR A 42 4.15 -10.54 -6.97
CA THR A 42 4.44 -10.33 -5.54
C THR A 42 3.99 -11.52 -4.69
N ASP A 43 4.35 -11.53 -3.41
CA ASP A 43 3.87 -12.48 -2.39
C ASP A 43 4.30 -13.94 -2.60
N PHE A 44 5.33 -14.16 -3.41
CA PHE A 44 5.93 -15.47 -3.56
C PHE A 44 7.06 -15.71 -2.56
N ALA A 45 7.17 -16.94 -2.08
CA ALA A 45 8.31 -17.40 -1.31
C ALA A 45 8.43 -18.92 -1.48
N PRO A 46 9.64 -19.48 -1.66
CA PRO A 46 10.96 -18.84 -1.53
C PRO A 46 11.38 -17.95 -2.71
N ASP A 47 12.54 -17.26 -2.59
CA ASP A 47 13.17 -16.46 -3.66
C ASP A 47 13.49 -17.34 -4.88
N GLY A 48 13.49 -16.73 -6.07
CA GLY A 48 13.62 -17.41 -7.36
C GLY A 48 12.26 -17.70 -7.99
N ILE A 49 11.96 -17.00 -9.09
CA ILE A 49 10.72 -17.13 -9.83
C ILE A 49 10.98 -16.98 -11.32
N SER A 50 10.34 -17.81 -12.14
CA SER A 50 10.40 -17.66 -13.61
C SER A 50 9.27 -16.76 -14.05
N VAL A 51 9.58 -15.63 -14.68
CA VAL A 51 8.57 -14.66 -15.11
C VAL A 51 8.69 -14.36 -16.59
N GLY A 52 7.56 -14.17 -17.27
CA GLY A 52 7.52 -14.05 -18.70
C GLY A 52 6.27 -13.37 -19.25
N LYS A 53 6.31 -13.06 -20.53
CA LYS A 53 5.17 -12.54 -21.30
C LYS A 53 4.30 -13.65 -21.88
N SER A 54 4.83 -14.86 -21.92
CA SER A 54 4.16 -16.08 -22.36
C SER A 54 4.75 -17.25 -21.59
N TYR A 55 4.03 -18.37 -21.52
CA TYR A 55 4.52 -19.63 -20.97
C TYR A 55 5.86 -20.07 -21.59
N ASP A 56 6.02 -19.84 -22.90
CA ASP A 56 7.22 -20.22 -23.66
C ASP A 56 8.37 -19.19 -23.56
N ASP A 57 8.11 -18.01 -22.99
CA ASP A 57 9.06 -16.88 -22.90
C ASP A 57 9.22 -16.42 -21.44
N THR A 58 9.68 -17.34 -20.59
CA THR A 58 9.95 -17.07 -19.17
C THR A 58 11.46 -16.99 -18.90
N THR A 59 11.85 -16.10 -17.98
CA THR A 59 13.22 -15.97 -17.50
C THR A 59 13.24 -16.04 -15.99
N GLU A 60 14.15 -16.83 -15.43
CA GLU A 60 14.38 -16.90 -13.99
C GLU A 60 14.89 -15.56 -13.45
N ARG A 61 14.22 -15.04 -12.42
CA ARG A 61 14.58 -13.81 -11.73
C ARG A 61 14.51 -13.99 -10.22
N ASN A 62 15.40 -13.28 -9.54
CA ASN A 62 15.32 -13.11 -8.10
C ASN A 62 14.35 -11.98 -7.76
N GLY A 63 13.58 -12.17 -6.69
CA GLY A 63 12.70 -11.14 -6.14
C GLY A 63 13.49 -10.04 -5.43
N SER A 64 12.97 -8.83 -5.50
CA SER A 64 13.35 -7.75 -4.59
C SER A 64 12.49 -7.82 -3.33
N ILE A 65 13.07 -7.52 -2.17
CA ILE A 65 12.35 -7.55 -0.89
C ILE A 65 11.78 -6.16 -0.64
N VAL A 66 10.47 -6.09 -0.43
CA VAL A 66 9.79 -4.89 0.07
C VAL A 66 9.34 -5.15 1.49
N GLN A 67 9.59 -4.18 2.38
CA GLN A 67 9.12 -4.25 3.77
C GLN A 67 8.23 -3.05 4.07
N VAL A 68 7.03 -3.32 4.57
CA VAL A 68 6.05 -2.29 4.93
C VAL A 68 5.82 -2.37 6.43
N LYS A 69 5.84 -1.21 7.10
CA LYS A 69 5.44 -1.10 8.50
C LYS A 69 3.95 -0.80 8.57
N ASN A 70 3.18 -1.67 9.19
CA ASN A 70 1.78 -1.44 9.44
C ASN A 70 1.62 -0.36 10.52
N PRO A 71 0.94 0.77 10.23
CA PRO A 71 0.84 1.90 11.15
C PRO A 71 -0.02 1.62 12.38
N TYR A 72 -0.86 0.57 12.36
CA TYR A 72 -1.80 0.27 13.44
C TYR A 72 -1.24 -0.66 14.51
N ASN A 73 -0.37 -1.60 14.11
CA ASN A 73 0.16 -2.64 15.01
C ASN A 73 1.69 -2.63 15.11
N GLU A 74 2.36 -1.67 14.45
CA GLU A 74 3.82 -1.51 14.34
C GLU A 74 4.59 -2.73 13.81
N LYS A 75 3.89 -3.76 13.31
CA LYS A 75 4.51 -4.94 12.72
C LYS A 75 5.05 -4.59 11.34
N THR A 76 6.17 -5.21 11.01
CA THR A 76 6.73 -5.16 9.66
C THR A 76 6.34 -6.41 8.91
N GLU A 77 5.78 -6.22 7.73
CA GLU A 77 5.46 -7.28 6.78
C GLU A 77 6.43 -7.16 5.61
N ALA A 78 7.00 -8.29 5.19
CA ALA A 78 7.93 -8.33 4.08
C ALA A 78 7.41 -9.27 3.00
N SER A 79 7.66 -8.93 1.74
CA SER A 79 7.25 -9.71 0.59
C SER A 79 8.32 -9.64 -0.50
N TYR A 80 8.46 -10.72 -1.28
CA TYR A 80 9.24 -10.69 -2.51
C TYR A 80 8.38 -10.18 -3.66
N GLY A 81 8.96 -9.30 -4.47
CA GLY A 81 8.32 -8.76 -5.65
C GLY A 81 9.27 -8.64 -6.83
N THR A 82 8.75 -8.81 -8.04
CA THR A 82 9.45 -8.52 -9.30
C THR A 82 8.50 -7.83 -10.26
N VAL A 83 9.06 -7.04 -11.18
CA VAL A 83 8.31 -6.25 -12.14
C VAL A 83 8.77 -6.58 -13.56
N LEU A 84 7.79 -6.82 -14.44
CA LEU A 84 7.95 -6.82 -15.89
C LEU A 84 7.23 -5.62 -16.46
N TRP A 85 7.74 -5.01 -17.52
CA TRP A 85 7.10 -3.85 -18.15
C TRP A 85 7.35 -3.82 -19.65
N GLU A 86 6.44 -3.20 -20.39
CA GLU A 86 6.49 -3.07 -21.84
C GLU A 86 5.79 -1.81 -22.36
N GLU A 87 6.23 -1.31 -23.52
CA GLU A 87 5.75 -0.11 -24.22
C GLU A 87 4.40 -0.29 -24.96
N HIS A 88 3.59 -1.29 -24.59
CA HIS A 88 2.32 -1.59 -25.26
C HIS A 88 1.18 -1.92 -24.27
N GLU A 89 -0.05 -1.59 -24.65
CA GLU A 89 -1.22 -1.55 -23.74
C GLU A 89 -1.62 -2.90 -23.14
N ASN A 90 -1.28 -4.03 -23.77
CA ASN A 90 -1.70 -5.35 -23.31
C ASN A 90 -0.63 -6.40 -23.63
N PHE A 91 0.06 -6.88 -22.59
CA PHE A 91 0.76 -8.17 -22.63
C PHE A 91 0.30 -9.01 -21.45
N ASP A 92 0.14 -10.31 -21.69
CA ASP A 92 -0.21 -11.26 -20.66
C ASP A 92 1.03 -11.56 -19.80
N CYS A 93 0.80 -11.82 -18.52
CA CYS A 93 1.87 -12.04 -17.57
C CYS A 93 1.77 -13.42 -16.96
N PHE A 94 2.90 -14.10 -17.01
CA PHE A 94 3.05 -15.48 -16.57
C PHE A 94 4.17 -15.55 -15.55
N ALA A 95 3.92 -16.33 -14.51
CA ALA A 95 4.93 -16.65 -13.52
C ALA A 95 4.89 -18.14 -13.20
N THR A 96 6.05 -18.77 -13.09
CA THR A 96 6.18 -20.15 -12.64
C THR A 96 6.97 -20.17 -11.35
N HIS A 97 6.38 -20.76 -10.31
CA HIS A 97 6.97 -20.86 -8.99
C HIS A 97 6.69 -22.24 -8.38
N GLY A 98 7.72 -22.90 -7.88
CA GLY A 98 7.59 -24.24 -7.29
C GLY A 98 6.95 -25.29 -8.21
N ASN A 99 7.28 -25.27 -9.52
CA ASN A 99 6.69 -26.11 -10.58
C ASN A 99 5.19 -25.90 -10.84
N ARG A 100 4.64 -24.75 -10.45
CA ARG A 100 3.27 -24.37 -10.77
C ARG A 100 3.26 -23.07 -11.56
N ASP A 101 2.35 -23.01 -12.53
CA ASP A 101 2.20 -21.86 -13.39
C ASP A 101 1.03 -21.00 -12.94
N PHE A 102 1.27 -19.70 -12.95
CA PHE A 102 0.37 -18.66 -12.52
C PHE A 102 0.23 -17.67 -13.67
N LYS A 103 -1.00 -17.30 -13.99
CA LYS A 103 -1.32 -16.31 -15.01
C LYS A 103 -2.22 -15.24 -14.40
N MET A 104 -2.34 -14.13 -15.09
CA MET A 104 -3.43 -13.19 -14.83
C MET A 104 -4.79 -13.87 -15.12
N SER A 105 -5.74 -13.73 -14.19
CA SER A 105 -7.16 -14.17 -14.21
C SER A 105 -7.51 -15.56 -13.62
N ASP A 106 -8.09 -15.51 -12.41
CA ASP A 106 -9.52 -15.74 -12.12
C ASP A 106 -9.92 -14.93 -10.86
N SER A 107 -10.16 -13.61 -11.01
CA SER A 107 -10.98 -12.83 -10.06
C SER A 107 -12.28 -12.41 -10.74
N ASP A 108 -12.88 -13.38 -11.44
CA ASP A 108 -14.30 -13.42 -11.81
C ASP A 108 -15.05 -14.39 -10.87
N GLU A 109 -14.57 -14.59 -9.64
CA GLU A 109 -15.52 -14.71 -8.54
C GLU A 109 -15.90 -13.29 -8.13
N GLU A 110 -17.14 -12.95 -8.48
CA GLU A 110 -17.97 -11.87 -7.96
C GLU A 110 -17.64 -11.55 -6.48
N GLY A 111 -16.65 -10.67 -6.29
CA GLY A 111 -15.99 -10.50 -4.99
C GLY A 111 -14.90 -9.44 -5.00
N ASP A 112 -15.26 -8.22 -5.40
CA ASP A 112 -14.72 -6.98 -4.82
C ASP A 112 -13.18 -6.79 -4.77
N THR A 113 -12.45 -7.19 -5.81
CA THR A 113 -11.03 -6.81 -5.94
C THR A 113 -10.88 -5.53 -6.76
N CYS A 114 -10.70 -4.41 -6.05
CA CYS A 114 -10.31 -3.07 -6.49
C CYS A 114 -10.17 -2.86 -8.01
N ARG A 115 -11.29 -2.59 -8.69
CA ARG A 115 -11.25 -1.74 -9.89
C ARG A 115 -10.91 -0.33 -9.42
N ILE A 116 -9.72 0.17 -9.75
CA ILE A 116 -9.48 1.62 -9.79
C ILE A 116 -10.20 2.14 -11.03
N THR A 117 -11.53 2.12 -10.97
CA THR A 117 -12.36 3.08 -11.69
C THR A 117 -12.01 4.42 -11.08
N GLU A 118 -11.58 5.36 -11.92
CA GLU A 118 -11.43 6.80 -11.68
C GLU A 118 -11.51 7.22 -10.21
N LEU A 119 -10.38 7.67 -9.66
CA LEU A 119 -10.34 8.43 -8.40
C LEU A 119 -11.36 9.56 -8.50
N ASP A 120 -12.57 9.28 -8.05
CA ASP A 120 -13.59 10.28 -7.78
C ASP A 120 -12.94 11.22 -6.75
N ASP A 121 -12.87 12.51 -7.07
CA ASP A 121 -12.31 13.55 -6.19
C ASP A 121 -13.05 13.67 -4.84
N ASN A 122 -14.01 12.78 -4.56
CA ASN A 122 -14.54 12.49 -3.25
C ASN A 122 -13.66 11.48 -2.50
N PHE A 123 -12.45 11.91 -2.16
CA PHE A 123 -11.85 11.48 -0.90
C PHE A 123 -12.80 11.95 0.21
N GLU A 124 -13.76 11.11 0.59
CA GLU A 124 -14.53 11.32 1.82
C GLU A 124 -13.52 11.43 2.95
N THR A 125 -13.41 12.63 3.49
CA THR A 125 -12.62 12.91 4.68
C THR A 125 -13.06 11.97 5.78
N ASP A 126 -12.13 11.13 6.21
CA ASP A 126 -12.21 10.24 7.36
C ASP A 126 -13.04 10.86 8.50
N GLU A 127 -14.28 10.39 8.67
CA GLU A 127 -15.25 10.85 9.69
C GLU A 127 -14.76 10.56 11.13
N LYS A 128 -13.61 9.89 11.25
CA LYS A 128 -12.87 9.68 12.49
C LYS A 128 -11.93 10.83 12.87
N LEU A 129 -12.00 11.98 12.21
CA LEU A 129 -11.43 13.23 12.72
C LEU A 129 -12.19 13.72 13.96
N ASN A 130 -11.91 13.04 15.07
CA ASN A 130 -12.06 13.50 16.44
C ASN A 130 -13.44 14.08 16.81
N LEU A 131 -14.49 13.26 16.66
CA LEU A 131 -15.80 13.50 17.27
C LEU A 131 -15.70 13.84 18.77
N LEU A 132 -14.68 13.32 19.47
CA LEU A 132 -14.37 13.68 20.85
C LEU A 132 -13.95 15.16 21.01
N SER A 133 -13.15 15.71 20.09
CA SER A 133 -12.82 17.15 20.08
C SER A 133 -14.01 18.03 19.71
N PHE A 134 -14.85 17.60 18.76
CA PHE A 134 -16.04 18.38 18.37
C PHE A 134 -17.10 18.38 19.48
N THR A 135 -17.36 17.22 20.11
CA THR A 135 -18.28 17.12 21.27
C THR A 135 -17.76 17.89 22.48
N LEU A 136 -16.44 17.88 22.74
CA LEU A 136 -15.83 18.68 23.80
C LEU A 136 -15.98 20.19 23.54
N LEU A 137 -15.78 20.63 22.29
CA LEU A 137 -15.97 22.03 21.91
C LEU A 137 -17.45 22.45 22.04
N GLY A 138 -18.37 21.60 21.58
CA GLY A 138 -19.81 21.81 21.70
C GLY A 138 -20.25 21.95 23.17
N LEU A 139 -19.76 21.07 24.05
CA LEU A 139 -20.07 21.12 25.48
C LEU A 139 -19.57 22.42 26.13
N ARG A 140 -18.38 22.91 25.76
CA ARG A 140 -17.84 24.19 26.24
C ARG A 140 -18.71 25.37 25.85
N ILE A 141 -19.21 25.41 24.61
CA ILE A 141 -20.10 26.49 24.13
C ILE A 141 -21.44 26.45 24.86
N VAL A 142 -22.04 25.27 25.07
CA VAL A 142 -23.30 25.13 25.81
C VAL A 142 -23.13 25.59 27.26
N PHE A 143 -22.02 25.25 27.91
CA PHE A 143 -21.74 25.69 29.27
C PHE A 143 -21.60 27.22 29.37
N VAL A 144 -20.85 27.85 28.47
CA VAL A 144 -20.70 29.31 28.42
C VAL A 144 -22.05 29.99 28.18
N LYS A 145 -22.86 29.47 27.25
CA LYS A 145 -24.22 29.99 27.01
C LYS A 145 -25.13 29.83 28.23
N GLY A 146 -25.06 28.71 28.93
CA GLY A 146 -25.82 28.47 30.16
C GLY A 146 -25.48 29.49 31.26
N VAL A 147 -24.19 29.72 31.50
CA VAL A 147 -23.73 30.74 32.47
C VAL A 147 -24.17 32.13 32.05
N ALA A 148 -24.03 32.50 30.77
CA ALA A 148 -24.44 33.80 30.26
C ALA A 148 -25.95 34.04 30.42
N VAL A 149 -26.80 33.05 30.09
CA VAL A 149 -28.25 33.15 30.25
C VAL A 149 -28.62 33.27 31.73
N ASN A 150 -27.99 32.50 32.61
CA ASN A 150 -28.25 32.57 34.05
C ASN A 150 -27.88 33.95 34.64
N LEU A 151 -26.74 34.52 34.22
CA LEU A 151 -26.32 35.87 34.60
C LEU A 151 -27.27 36.94 34.05
N LEU A 152 -27.67 36.84 32.78
CA LEU A 152 -28.63 37.77 32.17
C LEU A 152 -29.97 37.74 32.88
N LEU A 153 -30.52 36.56 33.17
CA LEU A 153 -31.78 36.40 33.92
C LEU A 153 -31.67 37.00 35.32
N SER A 154 -30.54 36.80 36.01
CA SER A 154 -30.29 37.38 37.32
C SER A 154 -30.25 38.91 37.27
N ILE A 155 -29.53 39.49 36.29
CA ILE A 155 -29.47 40.95 36.10
C ILE A 155 -30.85 41.51 35.73
N TRP A 156 -31.63 40.81 34.90
CA TRP A 156 -32.97 41.23 34.49
C TRP A 156 -33.95 41.21 35.67
N LEU A 157 -33.89 40.18 36.52
CA LEU A 157 -34.69 40.08 37.74
C LEU A 157 -34.40 41.18 38.75
N TRP A 158 -33.16 41.69 38.79
CA TRP A 158 -32.77 42.79 39.68
C TRP A 158 -33.10 44.17 39.10
N LYS A 159 -33.47 44.22 37.81
CA LYS A 159 -33.85 45.45 37.11
C LYS A 159 -35.36 45.69 37.06
N SER A 160 -36.18 44.75 37.54
CA SER A 160 -37.63 44.88 37.77
C SER A 160 -37.91 45.27 39.21
#